data_AF-A0A498I569-F1
#
_entry.id   AF-A0A498I569-F1
#
_cell.length_a   1.000
_cell.length_b   1.000
_cell.length_c   1.000
_cell.angle_alpha   90.00
_cell.angle_beta   90.00
_cell.angle_gamma   90.00
#
_symmetry.space_group_name_H-M   'P 1'
#
loop_
_entity.id
_entity.type
_entity.pdbx_description
1 polymer ?
#
loop_
_entity_poly.entity_id
_entity_poly.type
_entity_poly.pdbx_seq_one_letter_code
_entity_poly.pdbx_strand_id
1 'polypeptide(L)' 'MCLGKDLAYIQMKSIAASVMERFVIVVHDRDTCSEHLLSLTLRMKGGLPVSVRRRRFVANDRIKES' A
#
# COMPACT_ATOMS: atom_id res chain seq x y z
N MET A 1 -16.98 14.10 -15.22
CA MET A 1 -15.60 13.66 -15.56
C MET A 1 -14.62 14.45 -14.71
N CYS A 2 -13.55 13.83 -14.19
CA CYS A 2 -12.54 14.50 -13.34
C CYS A 2 -11.30 14.86 -14.17
N LEU A 3 -10.92 16.14 -14.21
CA LEU A 3 -9.73 16.63 -14.92
C LEU A 3 -8.44 16.04 -14.34
N GLY A 4 -8.41 15.80 -13.03
CA GLY A 4 -7.25 15.27 -12.32
C GLY A 4 -7.10 13.75 -12.35
N LYS A 5 -7.92 13.01 -13.11
CA LYS A 5 -7.98 11.53 -13.04
C LYS A 5 -6.61 10.88 -13.24
N ASP A 6 -5.92 11.26 -14.30
CA ASP A 6 -4.67 10.58 -14.69
C ASP A 6 -3.53 10.95 -13.74
N LEU A 7 -3.46 12.22 -13.31
CA LEU A 7 -2.51 12.65 -12.29
C LEU A 7 -2.75 11.95 -10.94
N ALA A 8 -4.01 11.83 -10.51
CA ALA A 8 -4.37 11.11 -9.28
C ALA A 8 -3.96 9.63 -9.37
N TYR A 9 -4.15 8.99 -10.53
CA TYR A 9 -3.67 7.61 -10.74
C TYR A 9 -2.16 7.50 -10.67
N ILE A 10 -1.41 8.43 -11.27
CA ILE A 10 0.05 8.43 -11.20
C ILE A 10 0.52 8.59 -9.75
N GLN A 11 -0.06 9.53 -9.00
CA GLN A 11 0.25 9.75 -7.59
C GLN A 11 -0.01 8.51 -6.73
N MET A 12 -1.21 7.92 -6.83
CA MET A 12 -1.56 6.72 -6.08
C MET A 12 -0.67 5.52 -6.45
N LYS A 13 -0.36 5.33 -7.75
CA LYS A 13 0.52 4.24 -8.20
C LYS A 13 1.95 4.41 -7.70
N SER A 14 2.50 5.63 -7.72
CA SER A 14 3.84 5.93 -7.22
C SER A 14 3.96 5.62 -5.71
N ILE A 15 2.95 6.03 -4.93
CA ILE A 15 2.87 5.71 -3.50
C ILE A 15 2.77 4.20 -3.29
N ALA A 16 1.86 3.52 -3.99
CA ALA A 16 1.67 2.08 -3.88
C ALA A 16 2.95 1.30 -4.22
N ALA A 17 3.62 1.64 -5.32
CA ALA A 17 4.87 1.01 -5.74
C ALA A 17 5.97 1.17 -4.67
N SER A 18 6.18 2.40 -4.18
CA SER A 18 7.18 2.70 -3.14
C SER A 18 6.93 1.93 -1.85
N VAL A 19 5.66 1.80 -1.45
CA VAL A 19 5.27 1.06 -0.24
C VAL A 19 5.46 -0.45 -0.42
N MET A 20 5.03 -1.01 -1.55
CA MET A 20 5.14 -2.45 -1.83
C MET A 20 6.59 -2.92 -1.99
N GLU A 21 7.46 -2.07 -2.54
CA GLU A 21 8.90 -2.32 -2.63
C GLU A 21 9.52 -2.46 -1.23
N ARG A 22 9.24 -1.49 -0.35
CA ARG A 22 9.94 -1.37 0.94
C ARG A 22 9.33 -2.20 2.06
N PHE A 23 8.07 -2.59 1.94
CA PHE A 23 7.33 -3.22 3.03
C PHE A 23 6.58 -4.48 2.60
N VAL A 24 6.49 -5.41 3.54
CA VAL A 24 5.51 -6.49 3.54
C VAL A 24 4.33 -6.02 4.39
N ILE A 25 3.15 -5.96 3.79
CA ILE A 25 1.91 -5.53 4.44
C ILE A 25 1.02 -6.75 4.61
N VAL A 26 0.58 -7.00 5.84
CA VAL A 26 -0.39 -8.04 6.16
C VAL A 26 -1.67 -7.34 6.63
N VAL A 27 -2.75 -7.55 5.88
CA VAL A 27 -4.08 -7.03 6.24
C VAL A 27 -4.71 -7.98 7.26
N HIS A 28 -5.17 -7.40 8.36
CA HIS A 28 -5.92 -8.12 9.39
C HIS A 28 -7.42 -8.04 9.12
N ASP A 29 -8.16 -8.98 9.72
CA ASP A 29 -9.62 -8.94 9.76
C ASP A 29 -10.28 -8.83 8.36
N ARG A 30 -10.06 -9.87 7.55
CA ARG A 30 -10.53 -9.92 6.16
C ARG A 30 -12.04 -10.11 6.02
N ASP A 31 -12.70 -10.49 7.11
CA ASP A 31 -14.10 -10.92 7.11
C ASP A 31 -15.05 -9.83 7.63
N THR A 32 -14.53 -8.80 8.28
CA THR A 32 -15.32 -7.67 8.78
C THR A 32 -15.38 -6.56 7.74
N CYS A 33 -16.53 -6.37 7.11
CA CYS A 33 -16.76 -5.26 6.20
C CYS A 33 -16.71 -3.93 6.99
N SER A 34 -15.66 -3.14 6.78
CA SER A 34 -15.53 -1.82 7.41
C SER A 34 -16.70 -0.93 6.99
N GLU A 35 -17.38 -0.34 7.98
CA GLU A 35 -18.43 0.66 7.72
C GLU A 35 -17.87 1.83 6.88
N HIS A 36 -18.60 2.23 5.85
CA HIS A 36 -18.28 3.41 5.06
C HIS A 36 -18.83 4.67 5.71
N LEU A 37 -17.99 5.68 5.87
CA LEU A 37 -18.39 7.01 6.29
C LEU A 37 -18.53 7.91 5.06
N LEU A 38 -19.75 8.34 4.77
CA LEU A 38 -20.07 9.28 3.70
C LEU A 38 -19.77 10.70 4.15
N SER A 39 -18.76 11.32 3.54
CA SER A 39 -18.37 12.72 3.72
C SER A 39 -18.07 13.33 2.35
N LEU A 40 -17.30 14.43 2.29
CA LEU A 40 -16.82 14.99 1.03
C LEU A 40 -15.98 13.96 0.23
N THR A 41 -15.33 13.04 0.94
CA THR A 41 -14.65 11.86 0.39
C THR A 41 -15.21 10.59 1.04
N LEU A 42 -15.19 9.47 0.30
CA LEU A 42 -15.56 8.16 0.84
C LEU A 42 -14.46 7.68 1.78
N ARG A 43 -14.80 7.40 3.04
CA ARG A 43 -13.84 6.98 4.09
C ARG A 43 -14.24 5.63 4.69
N MET A 44 -13.26 4.88 5.18
CA MET A 44 -13.47 3.67 5.99
C MET A 44 -13.43 4.05 7.47
N LYS A 45 -14.46 3.68 8.24
CA LYS A 45 -14.49 3.87 9.69
C LYS A 45 -13.40 3.01 10.34
N GLY A 46 -12.49 3.62 11.08
CA GLY A 46 -11.37 2.90 11.70
C GLY A 46 -10.20 2.57 10.76
N GLY A 47 -10.32 2.86 9.46
CA GLY A 47 -9.26 2.62 8.46
C GLY A 47 -9.09 1.14 8.09
N LEU A 48 -7.95 0.81 7.49
CA LEU A 48 -7.59 -0.57 7.13
C LEU A 48 -6.54 -1.09 8.12
N PRO A 49 -6.90 -2.04 9.02
CA PRO A 49 -5.95 -2.56 10.00
C PRO A 49 -4.89 -3.42 9.31
N VAL A 50 -3.63 -3.02 9.46
CA VAL A 50 -2.49 -3.71 8.83
C VAL A 50 -1.31 -3.85 9.79
N SER A 51 -0.56 -4.94 9.65
CA SER A 51 0.81 -5.03 10.15
C SER A 51 1.79 -4.75 9.02
N VAL A 52 2.78 -3.92 9.31
CA VAL A 52 3.82 -3.51 8.35
C VAL A 52 5.17 -4.03 8.83
N ARG A 53 5.90 -4.70 7.94
CA ARG A 53 7.28 -5.14 8.20
C ARG A 53 8.18 -4.65 7.08
N ARG A 54 9.37 -4.15 7.42
CA ARG A 54 10.35 -3.74 6.40
C ARG A 54 10.79 -4.98 5.61
N ARG A 55 10.77 -4.88 4.27
CA ARG A 55 11.32 -5.91 3.40
C ARG A 55 12.83 -5.94 3.62
N ARG A 56 13.39 -7.12 3.90
CA ARG A 56 14.85 -7.29 3.93
C ARG A 56 15.33 -7.35 2.49
N PHE A 57 16.21 -6.44 2.11
CA PHE A 57 17.00 -6.61 0.90
C PHE A 57 18.02 -7.71 1.20
N VAL A 58 17.87 -8.86 0.54
CA VAL A 58 19.00 -9.78 0.45
C VAL A 58 19.97 -9.11 -0.51
N ALA A 59 21.02 -8.49 0.01
CA ALA A 59 22.15 -8.14 -0.83
C ALA A 59 22.59 -9.45 -1.49
N ASN A 60 22.62 -9.48 -2.81
CA ASN A 60 23.06 -10.66 -3.53
C ASN A 60 24.55 -10.84 -3.24
N ASP A 61 24.89 -11.65 -2.23
CA ASP A 61 26.22 -12.22 -1.97
C ASP A 61 26.58 -13.18 -3.12
N ARG A 62 26.81 -12.64 -4.33
CA ARG A 62 27.35 -13.38 -5.47
C ARG A 62 28.39 -12.57 -6.24
N ILE A 63 29.45 -12.17 -5.55
CA ILE A 63 30.81 -12.17 -6.11
C ILE A 63 31.73 -12.76 -5.04
N LYS A 64 31.65 -14.07 -4.84
CA LYS A 64 32.68 -14.85 -4.15
C LYS A 64 32.71 -16.28 -4.69
N GLU A 65 32.81 -16.42 -6.01
CA GLU A 65 33.36 -17.64 -6.62
C GLU A 65 33.73 -17.37 -8.09
N SER A 66 35.00 -17.01 -8.31
CA SER A 66 35.86 -17.30 -9.46
C SER A 66 37.07 -16.38 -9.43
#